data_AF-A0A956LPG0-F1
#
_entry.id   AF-A0A956LPG0-F1
#
_cell.length_a   1.000
_cell.length_b   1.000
_cell.length_c   1.000
_cell.angle_alpha   90.00
_cell.angle_beta   90.00
_cell.angle_gamma   90.00
#
_symmetry.space_group_name_H-M   'P 1'
#
loop_
_entity.id
_entity.type
_entity.pdbx_description
1 polymer ?
#
loop_
_entity_poly.entity_id
_entity_poly.type
_entity_poly.pdbx_seq_one_letter_code
_entity_poly.pdbx_strand_id
1 'polypeptide(L)'
;FGFERFDAAGRYREQENGQPVDGAGLLNDVEGLGSGTEVQFQELRGLADALVAADSARACFARQYYRFASGALEQSQDACAIAAVEQRWAEAGYDIRELIIAIIRSPGFTQRQ
;
A
#
# COMPACT_ATOMS: atom_id res chain seq x y z
N PHE A 1 -9.33 -12.62 9.31
CA PHE A 1 -8.42 -12.13 8.24
C PHE A 1 -9.21 -11.20 7.32
N GLY A 2 -8.63 -10.11 6.82
CA GLY A 2 -9.40 -9.08 6.09
C GLY A 2 -10.12 -9.58 4.84
N PHE A 3 -9.58 -10.57 4.13
CA PHE A 3 -10.25 -11.16 2.97
C PHE A 3 -10.99 -12.48 3.28
N GLU A 4 -11.21 -12.83 4.55
CA GLU A 4 -11.77 -14.15 4.94
C GLU A 4 -13.13 -14.42 4.28
N ARG A 5 -13.92 -13.37 4.01
CA ARG A 5 -15.21 -13.47 3.33
C ARG A 5 -15.11 -13.79 1.84
N PHE A 6 -13.93 -13.78 1.23
CA PHE A 6 -13.75 -14.07 -0.19
C PHE A 6 -13.11 -15.44 -0.35
N ASP A 7 -13.73 -16.33 -1.12
CA ASP A 7 -13.08 -17.59 -1.50
C ASP A 7 -11.96 -17.36 -2.53
N ALA A 8 -11.27 -18.43 -2.92
CA ALA A 8 -10.16 -18.37 -3.87
C ALA A 8 -10.57 -17.85 -5.27
N ALA A 9 -11.85 -17.90 -5.62
CA ALA A 9 -12.38 -17.32 -6.85
C ALA A 9 -12.86 -15.86 -6.67
N GLY A 10 -12.72 -15.30 -5.47
CA GLY A 10 -13.15 -13.95 -5.12
C GLY A 10 -14.65 -13.83 -4.83
N ARG A 11 -15.37 -14.93 -4.65
CA ARG A 11 -16.81 -14.88 -4.32
C ARG A 11 -16.99 -14.64 -2.83
N TYR A 12 -17.90 -13.71 -2.52
CA TYR A 12 -18.28 -13.37 -1.15
C TYR A 12 -19.05 -14.51 -0.46
N ARG A 13 -18.76 -14.74 0.82
CA ARG A 13 -19.36 -15.77 1.67
C ARG A 13 -19.61 -15.23 3.08
N GLU A 14 -20.72 -15.64 3.66
CA GLU A 14 -21.04 -15.36 5.07
C GLU A 14 -20.72 -16.54 5.97
N GLN A 15 -20.59 -17.74 5.40
CA GLN A 15 -20.33 -18.97 6.13
C GLN A 15 -19.29 -19.83 5.42
N GLU A 16 -18.53 -20.57 6.21
CA GLU A 16 -17.64 -21.64 5.78
C GLU A 16 -17.88 -22.87 6.67
N ASN A 17 -18.13 -24.03 6.05
CA ASN A 17 -18.45 -25.27 6.76
C ASN A 17 -19.60 -25.14 7.78
N GLY A 18 -20.60 -24.29 7.48
CA GLY A 18 -21.75 -24.03 8.35
C GLY A 18 -21.46 -23.13 9.55
N GLN A 19 -20.27 -22.54 9.63
CA GLN A 19 -19.88 -21.56 10.65
C GLN A 19 -19.84 -20.16 10.05
N PRO A 20 -20.22 -19.11 10.79
CA PRO A 20 -20.08 -17.73 10.33
C PRO A 20 -18.59 -17.39 10.11
N VAL A 21 -18.32 -16.69 9.02
CA VAL A 21 -16.97 -16.16 8.74
C VAL A 21 -16.71 -14.92 9.60
N ASP A 22 -15.54 -14.90 10.26
CA ASP A 22 -15.02 -13.76 11.02
C ASP A 22 -13.84 -13.11 10.30
N GLY A 23 -14.08 -11.90 9.77
CA GLY A 23 -13.06 -11.11 9.09
C GLY A 23 -12.16 -10.28 10.04
N ALA A 24 -12.32 -10.39 11.36
CA ALA A 24 -11.52 -9.65 12.32
C ALA A 24 -10.01 -9.94 12.15
N GLY A 25 -9.20 -8.96 12.52
CA GLY A 25 -7.76 -9.11 12.55
C GLY A 25 -7.04 -8.00 13.30
N LEU A 26 -5.76 -8.24 13.54
CA LEU A 26 -4.82 -7.31 14.16
C LEU A 26 -3.63 -7.16 13.22
N LEU A 27 -3.34 -5.94 12.80
CA LEU A 27 -2.05 -5.61 12.19
C LEU A 27 -1.09 -5.21 13.30
N ASN A 28 -0.07 -6.05 13.53
CA ASN A 28 1.06 -5.71 14.38
C ASN A 28 2.13 -4.99 13.56
N ASP A 29 2.85 -4.09 14.21
CA ASP A 29 3.97 -3.36 13.65
C ASP A 29 3.62 -2.62 12.33
N VAL A 30 2.45 -1.99 12.28
CA VAL A 30 1.94 -1.33 11.06
C VAL A 30 2.86 -0.24 10.53
N GLU A 31 3.62 0.42 11.40
CA GLU A 31 4.62 1.43 11.01
C GLU A 31 6.03 0.86 10.77
N GLY A 32 6.18 -0.46 10.84
CA GLY A 32 7.44 -1.16 10.63
C GLY A 32 7.76 -2.13 11.77
N LEU A 33 8.48 -3.20 11.44
CA LEU A 33 8.85 -4.27 12.38
C LEU A 33 9.52 -3.71 13.64
N GLY A 34 9.00 -4.09 14.81
CA GLY A 34 9.50 -3.60 16.11
C GLY A 34 9.00 -2.20 16.50
N SER A 35 8.08 -1.59 15.74
CA SER A 35 7.46 -0.32 16.14
C SER A 35 6.50 -0.48 17.33
N GLY A 36 5.99 -1.68 17.59
CA GLY A 36 4.99 -1.95 18.61
C GLY A 36 3.64 -1.31 18.31
N THR A 37 3.43 -0.83 17.08
CA THR A 37 2.15 -0.26 16.65
C THR A 37 1.15 -1.36 16.38
N GLU A 38 -0.11 -1.17 16.77
CA GLU A 38 -1.16 -2.17 16.61
C GLU A 38 -2.44 -1.53 16.11
N VAL A 39 -3.06 -2.12 15.08
CA VAL A 39 -4.35 -1.69 14.55
C VAL A 39 -5.28 -2.89 14.43
N GLN A 40 -6.35 -2.88 15.21
CA GLN A 40 -7.45 -3.82 15.03
C GLN A 40 -8.32 -3.38 13.85
N PHE A 41 -8.79 -4.35 13.08
CA PHE A 41 -9.70 -4.09 11.97
C PHE A 41 -10.80 -5.14 11.88
N GLN A 42 -11.85 -4.78 11.17
CA GLN A 42 -12.95 -5.66 10.81
C GLN A 42 -13.09 -5.69 9.30
N GLU A 43 -13.03 -6.90 8.74
CA GLU A 43 -13.24 -7.16 7.32
C GLU A 43 -12.25 -6.39 6.41
N LEU A 44 -12.44 -6.53 5.10
CA LEU A 44 -11.54 -5.94 4.11
C LEU A 44 -11.51 -4.41 4.18
N ARG A 45 -12.66 -3.77 4.47
CA ARG A 45 -12.73 -2.31 4.55
C ARG A 45 -11.92 -1.76 5.72
N GLY A 46 -12.05 -2.35 6.90
CA GLY A 46 -11.25 -1.94 8.06
C GLY A 46 -9.75 -2.15 7.82
N LEU A 47 -9.38 -3.25 7.15
CA LEU A 47 -7.98 -3.46 6.75
C LEU A 47 -7.48 -2.37 5.79
N ALA A 48 -8.28 -1.99 4.79
CA ALA A 48 -7.93 -0.92 3.87
C ALA A 48 -7.77 0.43 4.59
N ASP A 49 -8.68 0.76 5.50
CA ASP A 49 -8.63 2.00 6.28
C ASP A 49 -7.35 2.05 7.15
N ALA A 50 -6.98 0.92 7.78
CA ALA A 50 -5.75 0.79 8.55
C ALA A 50 -4.48 1.04 7.69
N LEU A 51 -4.44 0.48 6.47
CA LEU A 51 -3.29 0.65 5.57
C LEU A 51 -3.20 2.07 5.00
N VAL A 52 -4.33 2.71 4.67
CA VAL A 52 -4.33 4.09 4.15
C VAL A 52 -3.90 5.09 5.21
N ALA A 53 -4.17 4.80 6.49
CA ALA A 53 -3.75 5.64 7.61
C ALA A 53 -2.25 5.54 7.91
N ALA A 54 -1.61 4.41 7.62
CA ALA A 54 -0.22 4.13 7.97
C ALA A 54 0.78 4.86 7.05
N ASP A 55 1.72 5.59 7.65
CA ASP A 55 2.76 6.31 6.90
C ASP A 55 3.68 5.33 6.18
N SER A 56 4.08 4.25 6.85
CA SER A 56 4.94 3.22 6.28
C SER A 56 4.32 2.55 5.05
N ALA A 57 3.00 2.37 5.04
CA ALA A 57 2.27 1.74 3.95
C ALA A 57 2.22 2.66 2.72
N ARG A 58 2.00 3.96 2.92
CA ARG A 58 2.05 4.98 1.86
C ARG A 58 3.44 5.04 1.24
N ALA A 59 4.49 5.18 2.06
CA ALA A 59 5.87 5.20 1.59
C ALA A 59 6.24 3.90 0.83
N CYS A 60 5.80 2.75 1.35
CA CYS A 60 6.01 1.46 0.70
C CYS A 60 5.32 1.39 -0.66
N PHE A 61 4.06 1.84 -0.75
CA PHE A 61 3.29 1.82 -1.98
C PHE A 61 3.92 2.69 -3.07
N ALA A 62 4.31 3.92 -2.74
CA ALA A 62 5.00 4.82 -3.68
C ALA A 62 6.30 4.19 -4.22
N ARG A 63 7.11 3.59 -3.34
CA ARG A 63 8.34 2.89 -3.72
C ARG A 63 8.09 1.66 -4.60
N GLN A 64 7.09 0.83 -4.28
CA GLN A 64 6.77 -0.32 -5.14
C GLN A 64 6.29 0.13 -6.53
N TYR A 65 5.50 1.21 -6.60
CA TYR A 65 5.06 1.77 -7.88
C TYR A 65 6.21 2.35 -8.69
N TYR A 66 7.17 3.00 -8.03
CA TYR A 66 8.41 3.47 -8.67
C TYR A 66 9.19 2.28 -9.29
N ARG A 67 9.41 1.20 -8.54
CA ARG A 67 10.05 -0.03 -9.04
C ARG A 67 9.31 -0.63 -10.22
N PHE A 68 7.99 -0.70 -10.13
CA PHE A 68 7.14 -1.22 -11.19
C PHE A 68 7.29 -0.41 -12.48
N ALA A 69 7.27 0.92 -12.37
CA ALA A 69 7.38 1.82 -13.52
C ALA A 69 8.79 1.86 -14.12
N SER A 70 9.84 1.76 -13.30
CA SER A 70 11.23 1.75 -13.75
C SER A 70 11.68 0.38 -14.28
N GLY A 71 11.00 -0.69 -13.89
CA GLY A 71 11.40 -2.06 -14.20
C GLY A 71 12.65 -2.53 -13.44
N ALA A 72 13.05 -1.82 -12.38
CA ALA A 72 14.25 -2.11 -11.59
C ALA A 72 14.03 -1.83 -10.09
N LEU A 73 14.86 -2.44 -9.26
CA LEU A 73 14.97 -2.03 -7.86
C LEU A 73 15.63 -0.64 -7.79
N GLU A 74 15.13 0.20 -6.88
CA GLU A 74 15.71 1.49 -6.60
C GLU A 74 17.09 1.33 -5.96
N GLN A 75 17.97 2.27 -6.29
CA GLN A 75 19.28 2.41 -5.69
C GLN A 75 19.27 3.58 -4.70
N SER A 76 20.34 3.73 -3.92
CA SER A 76 20.47 4.84 -2.97
C SER A 76 20.34 6.22 -3.63
N GLN A 77 20.77 6.36 -4.89
CA GLN A 77 20.64 7.59 -5.67
C GLN A 77 19.18 7.95 -6.03
N ASP A 78 18.27 6.98 -6.03
CA ASP A 78 16.84 7.20 -6.33
C ASP A 78 16.06 7.72 -5.11
N ALA A 79 16.66 7.72 -3.92
CA ALA A 79 15.97 8.08 -2.68
C ALA A 79 15.31 9.48 -2.75
N CYS A 80 16.02 10.47 -3.29
CA CYS A 80 15.48 11.81 -3.47
C CYS A 80 14.34 11.85 -4.50
N ALA A 81 14.42 11.03 -5.55
CA ALA A 81 13.37 10.97 -6.57
C ALA A 81 12.10 10.35 -6.00
N ILE A 82 12.22 9.25 -5.24
CA ILE A 82 11.09 8.59 -4.57
C ILE A 82 10.45 9.52 -3.54
N ALA A 83 11.24 10.22 -2.72
CA ALA A 83 10.72 11.18 -1.76
C ALA A 83 9.93 12.32 -2.43
N ALA A 84 10.44 12.83 -3.57
CA ALA A 84 9.73 13.86 -4.34
C ALA A 84 8.43 13.35 -4.98
N VAL A 85 8.41 12.09 -5.43
CA VAL A 85 7.19 11.42 -5.93
C VAL A 85 6.16 11.27 -4.81
N GLU A 86 6.59 10.79 -3.64
CA GLU A 86 5.74 10.62 -2.47
C GLU A 86 5.12 11.95 -2.00
N GLN A 87 5.93 13.01 -1.92
CA GLN A 87 5.46 14.35 -1.56
C GLN A 87 4.38 14.85 -2.53
N ARG A 88 4.62 14.75 -3.85
CA ARG A 88 3.63 15.17 -4.86
C ARG A 88 2.34 14.36 -4.78
N TRP A 89 2.45 13.07 -4.50
CA TRP A 89 1.29 12.19 -4.32
C TRP A 89 0.50 12.56 -3.07
N ALA A 90 1.16 12.91 -1.98
CA ALA A 90 0.52 13.40 -0.75
C ALA A 90 -0.20 14.75 -0.97
N GLU A 91 0.44 15.70 -1.66
CA GLU A 91 -0.16 17.00 -2.03
C GLU A 91 -1.40 16.84 -2.91
N ALA A 92 -1.46 15.76 -3.70
CA ALA A 92 -2.61 15.38 -4.52
C ALA A 92 -3.70 14.59 -3.76
N GLY A 93 -3.60 14.47 -2.43
CA GLY A 93 -4.57 13.73 -1.62
C GLY A 93 -4.50 12.21 -1.83
N TYR A 94 -3.33 11.69 -2.17
CA TYR A 94 -3.08 10.27 -2.41
C TYR A 94 -3.88 9.64 -3.57
N ASP A 95 -4.27 10.41 -4.58
CA ASP A 95 -4.81 9.87 -5.82
C ASP A 95 -3.78 9.02 -6.57
N ILE A 96 -4.06 7.74 -6.79
CA ILE A 96 -3.16 6.80 -7.47
C ILE A 96 -2.80 7.26 -8.90
N ARG A 97 -3.68 8.00 -9.57
CA ARG A 97 -3.39 8.56 -10.90
C ARG A 97 -2.28 9.61 -10.82
N GLU A 98 -2.30 10.42 -9.77
CA GLU A 98 -1.28 11.44 -9.54
C GLU A 98 0.06 10.83 -9.11
N LEU A 99 0.06 9.68 -8.42
CA LEU A 99 1.29 8.91 -8.18
C LEU A 99 1.97 8.52 -9.50
N ILE A 100 1.19 7.97 -10.44
CA ILE A 100 1.70 7.56 -11.75
C ILE A 100 2.25 8.77 -12.52
N ILE A 101 1.52 9.89 -12.52
CA ILE A 101 1.95 11.14 -13.16
C ILE A 101 3.23 11.66 -12.51
N ALA A 102 3.33 11.64 -11.18
CA ALA A 102 4.52 12.07 -10.45
C ALA A 102 5.76 11.24 -10.83
N ILE A 103 5.61 9.93 -10.99
CA ILE A 103 6.68 9.02 -11.42
C ILE A 103 7.12 9.31 -12.86
N ILE A 104 6.17 9.43 -13.79
CA ILE A 104 6.46 9.70 -15.21
C ILE A 104 7.14 11.07 -15.40
N ARG A 105 6.83 12.04 -14.53
CA ARG A 105 7.46 13.36 -14.51
C ARG A 105 8.77 13.41 -13.70
N SER A 106 9.22 12.29 -13.15
CA SER A 106 10.49 12.25 -12.41
C SER A 106 11.67 12.35 -13.38
N PRO A 107 12.78 13.01 -13.00
CA PRO A 107 13.95 13.14 -13.87
C PRO A 107 14.46 11.78 -14.37
N GLY A 108 14.51 10.77 -13.51
CA GLY A 108 14.97 9.42 -13.84
C GLY A 108 14.08 8.66 -14.85
N PHE A 109 12.82 9.08 -15.03
CA PHE A 109 11.96 8.53 -16.08
C PHE A 109 12.14 9.25 -17.43
N THR A 110 12.35 10.57 -17.38
CA THR A 110 12.43 11.41 -18.59
C THR A 110 13.81 11.45 -19.24
N GLN A 111 14.86 11.11 -18.49
CA GLN A 111 16.25 11.14 -18.94
C GLN A 111 16.82 9.73 -18.88
N ARG A 112 17.44 9.29 -19.97
CA ARG A 112 18.19 8.04 -20.00
C ARG A 112 19.53 8.31 -19.29
N GLN A 113 19.75 7.66 -18.15
CA GLN A 113 21.07 7.62 -17.53
C GLN A 113 21.96 6.58 -18.22
#